data_AF-A0A2V8CR48-F1
#
_entry.id   AF-A0A2V8CR48-F1
#
_cell.length_a   1.000
_cell.length_b   1.000
_cell.length_c   1.000
_cell.angle_alpha   90.00
_cell.angle_beta   90.00
_cell.angle_gamma   90.00
#
_symmetry.space_group_name_H-M   'P 1'
#
loop_
_entity.id
_entity.type
_entity.pdbx_description
1 polymer ?
#
loop_
_entity_poly.entity_id
_entity_poly.type
_entity_poly.pdbx_seq_one_letter_code
_entity_poly.pdbx_strand_id
1 'polypeptide(L)' 'MSTTVTVLAIALCGLSAIVAGCRSTGEPNRSAPVVSAAHVERASRVVALALAQVGAPYRWGGADPRGFDCSGLVMYVY' A
#
# COMPACT_ATOMS: atom_id res chain seq x y z
N MET A 1 -45.13 15.37 8.60
CA MET A 1 -44.11 14.30 8.63
C MET A 1 -43.58 13.96 7.23
N SER A 2 -44.36 14.05 6.15
CA SER A 2 -43.90 13.72 4.79
C SER A 2 -43.12 14.86 4.09
N THR A 3 -43.53 16.12 4.29
CA THR A 3 -42.89 17.29 3.64
C THR A 3 -41.48 17.60 4.16
N THR A 4 -41.20 17.32 5.43
CA THR A 4 -39.87 17.51 6.03
C THR A 4 -38.81 16.53 5.49
N VAL A 5 -39.22 15.33 5.08
CA VAL A 5 -38.32 14.31 4.51
C VAL A 5 -37.92 14.67 3.08
N THR A 6 -38.85 15.22 2.30
CA THR A 6 -38.59 15.66 0.92
C THR A 6 -37.65 16.87 0.86
N VAL A 7 -37.80 17.84 1.77
CA VAL A 7 -36.91 19.02 1.84
C VAL A 7 -35.48 18.62 2.24
N LEU A 8 -35.33 17.67 3.18
CA LEU A 8 -34.01 17.15 3.58
C LEU A 8 -33.31 16.41 2.42
N ALA A 9 -34.06 15.63 1.64
CA ALA A 9 -33.51 14.89 0.50
C ALA A 9 -33.02 15.81 -0.63
N ILE A 10 -33.76 16.89 -0.93
CA ILE A 10 -33.36 17.88 -1.94
C ILE A 10 -32.11 18.66 -1.48
N ALA A 11 -32.04 19.02 -0.19
CA ALA A 11 -30.87 19.68 0.39
C ALA A 11 -29.61 18.80 0.36
N LEU A 12 -29.74 17.47 0.57
CA LEU A 12 -28.62 16.53 0.47
C LEU A 12 -28.15 16.32 -0.98
N CYS A 13 -29.07 16.20 -1.94
CA CYS A 13 -28.70 16.06 -3.35
C CYS A 13 -28.03 17.32 -3.90
N GLY A 14 -28.51 18.51 -3.54
CA GLY A 14 -27.91 19.78 -3.95
C GLY A 14 -26.46 19.97 -3.48
N LEU A 15 -26.10 19.39 -2.32
CA LEU A 15 -24.75 19.49 -1.76
C LEU A 15 -23.70 18.66 -2.52
N SER A 16 -24.12 17.53 -3.13
CA SER A 16 -23.22 16.65 -3.88
C SER A 16 -22.74 17.22 -5.23
N ALA A 17 -23.46 18.18 -5.80
CA ALA A 17 -23.12 18.78 -7.09
C ALA A 17 -22.03 19.88 -7.00
N ILE A 18 -21.75 20.40 -5.80
CA ILE A 18 -20.72 21.45 -5.58
C ILE A 18 -19.34 20.82 -5.35
N VAL A 19 -19.27 19.54 -4.97
CA VAL A 19 -18.01 18.75 -4.80
C VAL A 19 -17.56 18.10 -6.12
N ALA A 20 -18.00 18.63 -7.27
CA ALA A 20 -17.47 18.28 -8.59
C ALA A 20 -16.39 19.27 -9.08
N GLY A 21 -15.76 20.01 -8.15
CA GLY A 21 -14.65 20.90 -8.45
C GLY A 21 -13.40 20.13 -8.87
N CYS A 22 -13.04 20.24 -10.15
CA CYS A 22 -11.75 19.90 -10.75
C CYS A 22 -11.23 18.46 -10.53
N ARG A 23 -11.79 17.49 -11.27
CA ARG A 23 -11.05 16.27 -11.61
C ARG A 23 -9.99 16.60 -12.65
N SER A 24 -8.82 17.04 -12.20
CA SER A 24 -7.59 16.88 -12.99
C SER A 24 -7.29 15.39 -13.09
N THR A 25 -7.73 14.75 -14.17
CA THR A 25 -7.16 13.46 -14.55
C THR A 25 -5.73 13.74 -15.01
N GLY A 26 -4.78 13.64 -14.09
CA GLY A 26 -3.38 13.54 -14.47
C GLY A 26 -3.24 12.31 -15.37
N GLU A 27 -2.84 12.49 -16.62
CA GLU A 27 -2.53 11.37 -17.49
C GLU A 27 -1.45 10.52 -16.81
N PRO A 28 -1.65 9.18 -16.69
CA PRO A 28 -0.61 8.32 -16.15
C PRO A 28 0.62 8.46 -17.05
N ASN A 29 1.75 8.85 -16.46
CA ASN A 29 3.04 8.94 -17.12
C ASN A 29 3.35 7.58 -17.77
N ARG A 30 3.18 7.50 -19.10
CA ARG A 30 3.23 6.27 -19.91
C ARG A 30 4.62 5.63 -19.97
N SER A 31 5.62 6.28 -19.37
CA SER A 31 7.02 5.86 -19.35
C SER A 31 7.44 5.17 -18.05
N ALA A 32 6.51 4.87 -17.13
CA ALA A 32 6.85 4.06 -15.97
C ALA A 32 7.19 2.61 -16.39
N PRO A 33 8.26 2.00 -15.86
CA PRO A 33 8.57 0.61 -16.15
C PRO A 33 7.41 -0.30 -15.70
N VAL A 34 6.93 -1.15 -16.62
CA VAL A 34 5.91 -2.16 -16.30
C VAL A 34 6.57 -3.25 -15.44
N VAL A 35 6.37 -3.19 -14.13
CA VAL A 35 6.79 -4.25 -13.21
C VAL A 35 5.92 -5.48 -13.49
N SER A 36 6.54 -6.63 -13.78
CA SER A 36 5.78 -7.86 -14.03
C SER A 36 5.10 -8.35 -12.76
N ALA A 37 3.92 -8.97 -12.89
CA ALA A 37 3.21 -9.57 -11.75
C ALA A 37 4.11 -10.55 -10.98
N ALA A 38 4.91 -11.35 -11.70
CA ALA A 38 5.89 -12.26 -11.09
C ALA A 38 6.95 -11.52 -10.24
N HIS A 39 7.36 -10.31 -10.65
CA HIS A 39 8.27 -9.49 -9.85
C HIS A 39 7.58 -8.99 -8.57
N VAL A 40 6.33 -8.54 -8.66
CA VAL A 40 5.54 -8.11 -7.49
C VAL A 40 5.35 -9.26 -6.50
N GLU A 41 5.01 -10.46 -6.97
CA GLU A 41 4.84 -11.65 -6.13
C GLU A 41 6.15 -12.10 -5.44
N ARG A 42 7.28 -11.95 -6.12
CA ARG A 42 8.58 -12.22 -5.47
C ARG A 42 8.87 -11.18 -4.39
N ALA A 43 8.68 -9.90 -4.70
CA ALA A 43 8.94 -8.82 -3.75
C ALA A 43 8.04 -8.93 -2.51
N SER A 44 6.76 -9.27 -2.68
CA SER A 44 5.82 -9.45 -1.56
C SER A 44 6.26 -10.58 -0.62
N ARG A 45 6.76 -11.69 -1.18
CA ARG A 45 7.30 -12.81 -0.39
C ARG A 45 8.56 -12.42 0.39
N VAL A 46 9.51 -11.74 -0.25
CA VAL A 46 10.74 -11.26 0.41
C VAL A 46 10.38 -10.34 1.59
N VAL A 47 9.46 -9.40 1.38
CA VAL A 47 8.98 -8.50 2.43
C VAL A 47 8.29 -9.26 3.56
N ALA A 48 7.43 -10.23 3.25
CA ALA A 48 6.75 -11.04 4.25
C ALA A 48 7.73 -11.84 5.11
N LEU A 49 8.76 -12.45 4.51
CA LEU A 49 9.80 -13.19 5.22
C LEU A 49 10.63 -12.27 6.12
N ALA A 50 11.00 -11.08 5.63
CA ALA A 50 11.74 -10.08 6.42
C ALA A 50 10.93 -9.59 7.62
N LEU A 51 9.63 -9.31 7.43
CA LEU A 51 8.73 -8.89 8.51
C LEU A 51 8.58 -9.98 9.59
N ALA A 52 8.60 -11.26 9.21
CA ALA A 52 8.58 -12.35 10.16
C ALA A 52 9.84 -12.42 11.05
N GLN A 53 10.95 -11.76 10.66
CA GLN A 53 12.18 -11.68 11.46
C GLN A 53 12.26 -10.44 12.36
N VAL A 54 11.23 -9.60 12.39
CA VAL A 54 11.20 -8.42 13.27
C VAL A 54 11.33 -8.86 14.73
N GLY A 55 12.32 -8.30 15.42
CA GLY A 55 12.66 -8.66 16.80
C GLY A 55 13.80 -9.68 16.93
N ALA A 56 14.24 -10.30 15.83
CA ALA A 56 15.47 -11.09 15.85
C ALA A 56 16.67 -10.20 16.23
N PRO A 57 17.59 -10.68 17.08
CA PRO A 57 18.72 -9.87 17.55
C PRO A 57 19.73 -9.62 16.43
N TYR A 58 20.40 -8.47 16.47
CA TYR A 58 21.55 -8.24 15.59
C TYR A 58 22.75 -9.07 16.06
N ARG A 59 23.36 -9.84 15.16
CA ARG A 59 24.60 -10.56 15.40
C ARG A 59 25.53 -10.39 14.21
N TRP A 60 26.74 -9.88 14.45
CA TRP A 60 27.77 -9.78 13.42
C TRP A 60 28.09 -11.16 12.82
N GLY A 61 27.98 -11.31 11.50
CA GLY A 61 28.11 -12.59 10.81
C GLY A 61 26.89 -13.51 10.92
N GLY A 62 25.77 -13.02 11.48
CA GLY A 62 24.55 -13.80 11.67
C GLY A 62 23.72 -13.90 10.39
N ALA A 63 23.18 -15.08 10.10
CA ALA A 63 22.37 -15.36 8.91
C ALA A 63 21.22 -16.35 9.19
N ASP A 64 20.77 -16.44 10.44
CA ASP A 64 19.68 -17.34 10.87
C ASP A 64 18.78 -16.68 11.93
N PRO A 65 17.57 -17.21 12.21
CA PRO A 65 16.63 -16.59 13.14
C PRO A 65 17.14 -16.38 14.58
N ARG A 66 18.28 -16.95 14.98
CA ARG A 66 18.94 -16.67 16.28
C ARG A 66 19.70 -15.34 16.26
N GLY A 67 19.90 -14.73 15.10
CA GLY A 67 20.37 -13.38 14.91
C GLY A 67 20.95 -13.12 13.52
N PHE A 68 20.76 -11.89 13.03
CA PHE A 68 21.15 -11.48 11.68
C PHE A 68 22.14 -10.31 11.71
N ASP A 69 23.02 -10.24 10.72
CA ASP A 69 23.63 -8.98 10.30
C ASP A 69 22.90 -8.39 9.07
N CYS A 70 23.39 -7.25 8.58
CA CYS A 70 22.77 -6.56 7.44
C CYS A 70 22.73 -7.42 6.17
N SER A 71 23.76 -8.20 5.90
CA SER A 71 23.88 -9.05 4.72
C SER A 71 23.21 -10.40 4.91
N GLY A 72 23.28 -10.97 6.11
CA GLY A 72 22.69 -12.25 6.46
C GLY A 72 21.17 -12.21 6.45
N LEU A 73 20.55 -11.10 6.88
CA LEU A 73 19.11 -10.93 6.70
C LEU A 73 18.73 -10.93 5.21
N VAL A 74 19.45 -10.19 4.38
CA VAL A 74 19.19 -10.12 2.93
C VAL A 74 19.35 -11.49 2.29
N MET A 75 20.43 -12.23 2.60
CA MET A 75 20.64 -13.57 2.07
C MET A 75 19.58 -14.59 2.52
N TYR A 76 19.01 -14.41 3.71
CA TYR A 76 17.98 -15.32 4.24
C TYR A 76 16.60 -15.12 3.59
N VAL A 77 16.24 -13.89 3.23
CA VAL A 77 14.89 -13.56 2.73
C VAL A 77 14.76 -13.58 1.21
N TYR A 78 15.87 -13.64 0.49
CA TYR A 78 15.93 -13.74 -0.98
C TYR A 78 16.01 -15.20 -1.45
#